data_AF-A0A3A8ZIJ0-F1
#
_entry.id   AF-A0A3A8ZIJ0-F1
#
_cell.length_a   1.000
_cell.length_b   1.000
_cell.length_c   1.000
_cell.angle_alpha   90.00
_cell.angle_beta   90.00
_cell.angle_gamma   90.00
#
_symmetry.space_group_name_H-M   'P 1'
#
loop_
_entity.id
_entity.type
_entity.pdbx_description
1 polymer ?
#
loop_
_entity_poly.entity_id
_entity_poly.type
_entity_poly.pdbx_seq_one_letter_code
_entity_poly.pdbx_strand_id
1 'polypeptide(L)'
;MELLQCRDRCLKKFSVGESFVPDGNAYIVQQIESNDMQREEELRKQGFSFHERLLFIEISLKEAGTRKGIENDAPGIALEMSREYPPDIYELAYESFETDRRFHLERQFDQNRAKAVKEAYINRCRERGCMVFSARKDGKLLGYIIVDTHPGRGDGCFQIMLGVTCAGIRGKLTAIPLYNGLLEYMAMPENGGFTKYCGYVSTTNTASINLHSYLGGKVVGTVDEYIWMVEDTEKMEGNNLIECLIDEILHRIPGQAFSIRKTMREWTNDEKKRFAQELAYLTEKYSQEEIVEGYLFYTESVMKESRYFKEHGDYRCHSFEEVDAYIYADAERMKHYMLGLAVAEFLWMTVLKIHRFYEALIQNVSGERYLEIGPGHGKYFFEAYQLQRFAQYDAVDVSETAIAMTKDYMERYIAQNIGGGGKKLPSHLWGCNKAFV
;
A
#
# COMPACT_ATOMS: atom_id res chain seq x y z
N MET A 1 -1.57 20.88 16.41
CA MET A 1 -1.45 19.41 16.35
C MET A 1 -2.81 18.79 16.65
N GLU A 2 -3.38 18.05 15.71
CA GLU A 2 -4.56 17.21 15.90
C GLU A 2 -4.13 15.76 16.21
N LEU A 3 -4.81 15.11 17.15
CA LEU A 3 -4.54 13.73 17.56
C LEU A 3 -5.77 12.86 17.32
N LEU A 4 -5.59 11.71 16.68
CA LEU A 4 -6.64 10.73 16.39
C LEU A 4 -6.17 9.34 16.81
N GLN A 5 -6.85 8.69 17.76
CA GLN A 5 -6.51 7.34 18.17
C GLN A 5 -7.14 6.31 17.22
N CYS A 6 -6.32 5.50 16.55
CA CYS A 6 -6.75 4.52 15.56
C CYS A 6 -6.22 3.13 15.94
N ARG A 7 -7.04 2.35 16.68
CA ARG A 7 -6.65 1.02 17.22
C ARG A 7 -5.34 1.09 18.02
N ASP A 8 -4.28 0.46 17.51
CA ASP A 8 -2.94 0.29 18.08
C ASP A 8 -1.98 1.45 17.79
N ARG A 9 -2.36 2.37 16.89
CA ARG A 9 -1.53 3.52 16.50
C ARG A 9 -2.26 4.84 16.67
N CYS A 10 -1.48 5.90 16.78
CA CYS A 10 -2.01 7.25 16.83
C CYS A 10 -1.77 7.97 15.50
N LEU A 11 -2.76 8.68 14.96
CA LEU A 11 -2.58 9.62 13.86
C LEU A 11 -2.39 11.02 14.45
N LYS A 12 -1.19 11.57 14.27
CA LYS A 12 -0.81 12.94 14.65
C LYS A 12 -0.80 13.79 13.39
N LYS A 13 -1.62 14.83 13.33
CA LYS A 13 -1.70 15.75 12.19
C LYS A 13 -1.24 17.14 12.60
N PHE A 14 -0.25 17.67 11.89
CA PHE A 14 0.39 18.95 12.15
C PHE A 14 -0.02 19.94 11.07
N SER A 15 -0.50 21.10 11.50
CA SER A 15 -0.89 22.19 10.61
C SER A 15 0.34 22.90 10.03
N VAL A 16 0.11 23.75 9.03
CA VAL A 16 1.14 24.59 8.43
C VAL A 16 1.89 25.38 9.53
N GLY A 17 3.22 25.28 9.54
CA GLY A 17 4.09 25.96 10.51
C GLY A 17 4.34 25.20 11.82
N GLU A 18 3.67 24.08 12.08
CA GLU A 18 3.97 23.22 13.22
C GLU A 18 5.12 22.25 12.90
N SER A 19 5.91 21.92 13.93
CA SER A 19 7.02 20.95 13.85
C SER A 19 6.68 19.71 14.67
N PHE A 20 7.22 18.57 14.28
CA PHE A 20 7.03 17.31 14.99
C PHE A 20 8.39 16.70 15.39
N VAL A 21 8.36 15.79 16.37
CA VAL A 21 9.48 14.89 16.70
C VAL A 21 8.97 13.46 16.49
N PRO A 22 9.71 12.60 15.75
CA PRO A 22 9.30 11.22 15.55
C PRO A 22 9.13 10.47 16.88
N ASP A 23 8.01 9.77 17.03
CA ASP A 23 7.71 8.91 18.17
C ASP A 23 7.15 7.62 17.59
N GLY A 24 7.79 6.49 17.91
CA GLY A 24 7.80 5.24 17.15
C GLY A 24 6.48 4.45 17.07
N ASN A 25 5.32 5.08 17.31
CA ASN A 25 4.01 4.42 17.31
C ASN A 25 2.89 5.27 16.66
N ALA A 26 3.22 6.15 15.71
CA ALA A 26 2.25 7.05 15.10
C ALA A 26 2.34 7.18 13.57
N TYR A 27 1.20 7.40 12.92
CA TYR A 27 1.15 8.05 11.61
C TYR A 27 1.30 9.55 11.85
N ILE A 28 2.19 10.20 11.11
CA ILE A 28 2.41 11.64 11.18
C ILE A 28 2.03 12.25 9.85
N VAL A 29 0.99 13.09 9.85
CA VAL A 29 0.59 13.87 8.67
C VAL A 29 1.02 15.31 8.89
N GLN A 30 1.86 15.82 7.99
CA GLN A 30 2.27 17.22 7.98
C GLN A 30 1.57 17.94 6.83
N GLN A 31 0.92 19.06 7.15
CA GLN A 31 0.38 19.98 6.15
C GLN A 31 1.37 21.09 5.84
N ILE A 32 1.53 21.39 4.54
CA ILE A 32 2.31 22.53 4.05
C ILE A 32 1.52 23.26 2.96
N GLU A 33 1.78 24.56 2.77
CA GLU A 33 1.27 25.28 1.60
C GLU A 33 1.87 24.65 0.33
N SER A 34 1.06 24.39 -0.69
CA SER A 34 1.50 23.64 -1.89
C SER A 34 2.59 24.34 -2.71
N ASN A 35 2.90 25.61 -2.42
CA ASN A 35 3.97 26.37 -3.06
C ASN A 35 5.26 26.48 -2.22
N ASP A 36 5.27 25.89 -1.01
CA ASP A 36 6.43 25.89 -0.11
C ASP A 36 7.42 24.76 -0.48
N MET A 37 8.17 24.99 -1.56
CA MET A 37 9.15 24.02 -2.08
C MET A 37 10.27 23.70 -1.07
N GLN A 38 10.64 24.66 -0.23
CA GLN A 38 11.69 24.44 0.78
C GLN A 38 11.20 23.45 1.83
N ARG A 39 9.98 23.65 2.35
CA ARG A 39 9.42 22.75 3.35
C ARG A 39 9.11 21.37 2.79
N GLU A 40 8.69 21.29 1.53
CA GLU A 40 8.56 20.01 0.82
C GLU A 40 9.89 19.25 0.81
N GLU A 41 10.99 19.90 0.42
CA GLU A 41 12.31 19.26 0.35
C GLU A 41 12.79 18.79 1.73
N GLU A 42 12.55 19.60 2.78
CA GLU A 42 12.83 19.22 4.17
C GLU A 42 12.06 17.98 4.60
N LEU A 43 10.77 17.89 4.30
CA LEU A 43 9.93 16.74 4.64
C LEU A 43 10.35 15.48 3.88
N ARG A 44 10.67 15.61 2.59
CA ARG A 44 11.20 14.48 1.79
C ARG A 44 12.51 13.96 2.36
N LYS A 45 13.43 14.84 2.77
CA LYS A 45 14.69 14.46 3.45
C LYS A 45 14.45 13.75 4.78
N GLN A 46 13.34 14.03 5.46
CA GLN A 46 12.91 13.37 6.69
C GLN A 46 12.12 12.07 6.45
N GLY A 47 11.98 11.63 5.19
CA GLY A 47 11.30 10.38 4.83
C GLY A 47 9.79 10.49 4.69
N PHE A 48 9.22 11.70 4.66
CA PHE A 48 7.81 11.87 4.35
C PHE A 48 7.56 11.62 2.85
N SER A 49 6.41 11.03 2.57
CA SER A 49 5.90 10.88 1.21
C SER A 49 4.71 11.81 0.98
N PHE A 50 4.58 12.33 -0.24
CA PHE A 50 3.38 13.06 -0.63
C PHE A 50 2.16 12.13 -0.51
N HIS A 51 1.12 12.61 0.16
CA HIS A 51 -0.07 11.83 0.49
C HIS A 51 -1.29 12.25 -0.32
N GLU A 52 -1.60 13.54 -0.29
CA GLU A 52 -2.77 14.12 -0.93
C GLU A 52 -2.63 15.64 -1.07
N ARG A 53 -3.30 16.23 -2.05
CA ARG A 53 -3.49 17.68 -2.16
C ARG A 53 -4.93 18.05 -1.88
N LEU A 54 -5.12 19.01 -0.99
CA LEU A 54 -6.42 19.51 -0.55
C LEU A 54 -6.63 20.94 -1.05
N LEU A 55 -7.79 21.19 -1.65
CA LEU A 55 -8.30 22.51 -1.95
C LEU A 55 -9.02 23.06 -0.72
N PHE A 56 -8.61 24.22 -0.24
CA PHE A 56 -9.36 24.95 0.77
C PHE A 56 -10.39 25.85 0.07
N ILE A 57 -11.67 25.52 0.27
CA ILE A 57 -12.80 26.17 -0.40
C ILE A 57 -13.56 27.03 0.60
N GLU A 58 -13.92 28.25 0.20
CA GLU A 58 -14.86 29.11 0.90
C GLU A 58 -16.10 29.38 0.04
N ILE A 59 -17.27 29.40 0.68
CA ILE A 59 -18.56 29.70 0.05
C ILE A 59 -19.28 30.77 0.87
N SER A 60 -19.72 31.82 0.18
CA SER A 60 -20.60 32.86 0.76
C SER A 60 -22.04 32.37 0.77
N LEU A 61 -22.69 32.40 1.93
CA LEU A 61 -24.11 32.01 2.07
C LEU A 61 -25.03 32.99 1.33
N LYS A 62 -24.61 34.25 1.13
CA LYS A 62 -25.35 35.25 0.34
C LYS A 62 -25.35 34.94 -1.17
N GLU A 63 -24.24 34.40 -1.68
CA GLU A 63 -24.12 33.98 -3.09
C GLU A 63 -24.81 32.63 -3.34
N ALA A 64 -24.95 31.79 -2.31
CA ALA A 64 -25.74 30.56 -2.36
C ALA A 64 -27.26 30.84 -2.36
N GLY A 65 -27.72 31.81 -1.55
CA GLY A 65 -29.14 32.15 -1.37
C GLY A 65 -29.82 32.91 -2.52
N THR A 66 -29.10 33.37 -3.55
CA THR A 66 -29.68 33.99 -4.75
C THR A 66 -30.26 32.99 -5.75
N ARG A 67 -30.14 31.69 -5.46
CA ARG A 67 -30.62 30.59 -6.31
C ARG A 67 -32.10 30.31 -6.05
N LYS A 68 -32.95 31.22 -6.51
CA LYS A 68 -34.39 30.97 -6.59
C LYS A 68 -34.65 29.72 -7.43
N GLY A 69 -35.35 28.74 -6.84
CA GLY A 69 -36.08 27.73 -7.62
C GLY A 69 -35.39 26.38 -7.79
N ILE A 70 -34.81 25.81 -6.73
CA ILE A 70 -34.83 24.35 -6.61
C ILE A 70 -35.98 24.08 -5.66
N GLU A 71 -37.14 23.73 -6.20
CA GLU A 71 -38.18 23.08 -5.40
C GLU A 71 -37.48 21.98 -4.59
N ASN A 72 -37.83 21.82 -3.31
CA ASN A 72 -37.44 20.65 -2.54
C ASN A 72 -38.08 19.41 -3.20
N ASP A 73 -37.55 18.99 -4.35
CA ASP A 73 -38.09 18.01 -5.30
C ASP A 73 -38.01 16.58 -4.76
N ALA A 74 -37.73 16.43 -3.47
CA ALA A 74 -37.74 15.15 -2.79
C ALA A 74 -38.83 15.15 -1.70
N PRO A 75 -40.12 15.10 -2.08
CA PRO A 75 -41.20 14.92 -1.12
C PRO A 75 -40.91 13.71 -0.21
N GLY A 76 -41.00 13.96 1.10
CA GLY A 76 -40.76 12.96 2.14
C GLY A 76 -39.31 12.87 2.66
N ILE A 77 -38.39 13.74 2.24
CA ILE A 77 -37.09 13.87 2.92
C ILE A 77 -37.20 14.87 4.08
N ALA A 78 -36.94 14.41 5.30
CA ALA A 78 -36.77 15.24 6.48
C ALA A 78 -35.31 15.64 6.64
N LEU A 79 -35.07 16.93 6.84
CA LEU A 79 -33.76 17.49 7.16
C LEU A 79 -33.73 17.88 8.65
N GLU A 80 -32.69 17.46 9.35
CA GLU A 80 -32.60 17.69 10.81
C GLU A 80 -31.17 17.99 11.23
N MET A 81 -31.01 18.98 12.11
CA MET A 81 -29.77 19.29 12.80
C MET A 81 -29.79 18.65 14.19
N SER A 82 -28.79 17.83 14.52
CA SER A 82 -28.69 17.14 15.81
C SER A 82 -27.27 17.13 16.36
N ARG A 83 -27.12 16.90 17.67
CA ARG A 83 -25.84 16.59 18.32
C ARG A 83 -25.62 15.08 18.47
N GLU A 84 -26.63 14.28 18.10
CA GLU A 84 -26.56 12.82 18.20
C GLU A 84 -25.82 12.22 17.00
N TYR A 85 -25.09 11.13 17.27
CA TYR A 85 -24.33 10.36 16.29
C TYR A 85 -24.86 8.92 16.30
N PRO A 86 -26.06 8.67 15.74
CA PRO A 86 -26.61 7.33 15.68
C PRO A 86 -25.71 6.39 14.87
N PRO A 87 -25.78 5.06 15.09
CA PRO A 87 -24.89 4.08 14.45
C PRO A 87 -24.87 4.16 12.92
N ASP A 88 -25.99 4.51 12.29
CA ASP A 88 -26.12 4.62 10.84
C ASP A 88 -25.25 5.73 10.22
N ILE A 89 -24.86 6.75 10.99
CA ILE A 89 -23.85 7.76 10.59
C ILE A 89 -22.50 7.09 10.33
N TYR A 90 -22.08 6.21 11.23
CA TYR A 90 -20.81 5.48 11.10
C TYR A 90 -20.88 4.47 9.96
N GLU A 91 -21.97 3.70 9.89
CA GLU A 91 -22.19 2.70 8.84
C GLU A 91 -22.12 3.33 7.44
N LEU A 92 -22.84 4.44 7.23
CA LEU A 92 -22.82 5.14 5.94
C LEU A 92 -21.43 5.71 5.59
N ALA A 93 -20.66 6.15 6.59
CA ALA A 93 -19.28 6.58 6.38
C ALA A 93 -18.37 5.41 5.96
N TYR A 94 -18.55 4.23 6.56
CA TYR A 94 -17.76 3.05 6.27
C TYR A 94 -17.96 2.56 4.84
N GLU A 95 -19.22 2.56 4.38
CA GLU A 95 -19.61 2.23 3.01
C GLU A 95 -19.24 3.31 1.99
N SER A 96 -18.91 4.52 2.46
CA SER A 96 -18.44 5.63 1.63
C SER A 96 -16.92 5.73 1.63
N PHE A 97 -16.35 6.59 0.76
CA PHE A 97 -14.91 6.92 0.76
C PHE A 97 -13.98 5.72 0.51
N GLU A 98 -14.23 4.99 -0.58
CA GLU A 98 -13.41 3.83 -0.96
C GLU A 98 -11.96 4.21 -1.28
N THR A 99 -11.71 5.43 -1.77
CA THR A 99 -10.38 5.89 -2.21
C THR A 99 -9.96 7.23 -1.62
N ASP A 100 -10.67 7.75 -0.61
CA ASP A 100 -10.36 9.07 -0.02
C ASP A 100 -9.12 8.99 0.88
N ARG A 101 -8.05 9.67 0.48
CA ARG A 101 -6.75 9.65 1.16
C ARG A 101 -6.81 10.19 2.59
N ARG A 102 -7.84 10.93 2.99
CA ARG A 102 -8.00 11.35 4.39
C ARG A 102 -8.23 10.17 5.34
N PHE A 103 -8.74 9.05 4.83
CA PHE A 103 -9.01 7.84 5.62
C PHE A 103 -8.08 6.68 5.28
N HIS A 104 -7.54 6.66 4.06
CA HIS A 104 -6.59 5.65 3.59
C HIS A 104 -5.17 6.18 3.73
N LEU A 105 -4.57 5.93 4.90
CA LEU A 105 -3.23 6.42 5.28
C LEU A 105 -2.10 5.72 4.50
N GLU A 106 -2.35 4.50 4.00
CA GLU A 106 -1.37 3.71 3.26
C GLU A 106 -1.63 3.79 1.75
N ARG A 107 -0.63 3.46 0.94
CA ARG A 107 -0.78 3.48 -0.54
C ARG A 107 -1.91 2.59 -1.02
N GLN A 108 -2.08 1.42 -0.40
CA GLN A 108 -3.17 0.49 -0.69
C GLN A 108 -4.46 0.95 0.01
N PHE A 109 -5.57 0.92 -0.73
CA PHE A 109 -6.89 1.26 -0.19
C PHE A 109 -7.47 0.11 0.63
N ASP A 110 -7.00 -0.05 1.87
CA ASP A 110 -7.50 -1.04 2.83
C ASP A 110 -8.75 -0.51 3.57
N GLN A 111 -9.91 -1.07 3.23
CA GLN A 111 -11.19 -0.65 3.84
C GLN A 111 -11.29 -0.99 5.33
N ASN A 112 -10.65 -2.05 5.80
CA ASN A 112 -10.67 -2.45 7.21
C ASN A 112 -9.85 -1.49 8.07
N ARG A 113 -8.72 -1.02 7.56
CA ARG A 113 -7.89 0.01 8.21
C ARG A 113 -8.58 1.37 8.15
N ALA A 114 -9.09 1.76 6.98
CA ALA A 114 -9.81 3.02 6.81
C ALA A 114 -11.06 3.12 7.69
N LYS A 115 -11.75 2.00 7.98
CA LYS A 115 -12.87 1.96 8.94
C LYS A 115 -12.49 2.54 10.30
N ALA A 116 -11.33 2.16 10.84
CA ALA A 116 -10.85 2.66 12.13
C ALA A 116 -10.55 4.17 12.08
N VAL A 117 -9.95 4.64 10.98
CA VAL A 117 -9.63 6.06 10.79
C VAL A 117 -10.90 6.90 10.65
N LYS A 118 -11.89 6.43 9.88
CA LYS A 118 -13.23 7.06 9.74
C LYS A 118 -13.92 7.17 11.09
N GLU A 119 -13.92 6.09 11.87
CA GLU A 119 -14.53 6.06 13.20
C GLU A 119 -13.86 7.05 14.15
N ALA A 120 -12.52 7.04 14.21
CA ALA A 120 -11.77 8.00 15.01
C ALA A 120 -12.05 9.45 14.58
N TYR A 121 -12.13 9.71 13.28
CA TYR A 121 -12.45 11.03 12.72
C TYR A 121 -13.83 11.51 13.18
N ILE A 122 -14.85 10.66 13.09
CA ILE A 122 -16.22 10.98 13.51
C ILE A 122 -16.29 11.16 15.03
N ASN A 123 -15.65 10.28 15.82
CA ASN A 123 -15.59 10.40 17.27
C ASN A 123 -14.97 11.71 17.72
N ARG A 124 -13.89 12.14 17.07
CA ARG A 124 -13.28 13.45 17.32
C ARG A 124 -14.25 14.60 17.02
N CYS A 125 -14.98 14.55 15.91
CA CYS A 125 -15.99 15.57 15.61
C CYS A 125 -17.07 15.62 16.71
N ARG A 126 -17.56 14.46 17.16
CA ARG A 126 -18.50 14.37 18.28
C ARG A 126 -17.92 14.98 19.57
N GLU A 127 -16.68 14.65 19.91
CA GLU A 127 -16.00 15.14 21.11
C GLU A 127 -15.74 16.66 21.08
N ARG A 128 -15.51 17.23 19.89
CA ARG A 128 -15.42 18.68 19.69
C ARG A 128 -16.78 19.39 19.71
N GLY A 129 -17.86 18.65 19.86
CA GLY A 129 -19.22 19.20 19.88
C GLY A 129 -19.73 19.61 18.49
N CYS A 130 -19.14 19.07 17.41
CA CYS A 130 -19.65 19.27 16.05
C CYS A 130 -21.06 18.72 15.93
N MET A 131 -21.89 19.39 15.13
CA MET A 131 -23.27 19.01 14.88
C MET A 131 -23.39 18.18 13.60
N VAL A 132 -24.44 17.38 13.50
CA VAL A 132 -24.76 16.57 12.34
C VAL A 132 -26.05 17.08 11.71
N PHE A 133 -25.98 17.48 10.44
CA PHE A 133 -27.14 17.81 9.62
C PHE A 133 -27.46 16.61 8.72
N SER A 134 -28.60 15.97 8.92
CA SER A 134 -28.94 14.70 8.25
C SER A 134 -30.16 14.82 7.34
N ALA A 135 -30.17 14.05 6.26
CA ALA A 135 -31.33 13.82 5.40
C ALA A 135 -31.85 12.40 5.60
N ARG A 136 -33.12 12.29 6.03
CA ARG A 136 -33.79 11.00 6.27
C ARG A 136 -35.07 10.89 5.46
N LYS A 137 -35.37 9.69 4.96
CA LYS A 137 -36.66 9.37 4.32
C LYS A 137 -37.19 8.07 4.89
N ASP A 138 -38.42 8.09 5.37
CA ASP A 138 -39.08 6.94 6.01
C ASP A 138 -38.20 6.30 7.10
N GLY A 139 -37.51 7.13 7.89
CA GLY A 139 -36.57 6.72 8.94
C GLY A 139 -35.16 6.33 8.46
N LYS A 140 -34.96 6.06 7.17
CA LYS A 140 -33.67 5.67 6.60
C LYS A 140 -32.78 6.89 6.32
N LEU A 141 -31.52 6.80 6.74
CA LEU A 141 -30.50 7.82 6.46
C LEU A 141 -30.10 7.80 4.97
N LEU A 142 -30.20 8.95 4.30
CA LEU A 142 -29.81 9.14 2.90
C LEU A 142 -28.47 9.88 2.76
N GLY A 143 -28.11 10.68 3.74
CA GLY A 143 -26.87 11.44 3.78
C GLY A 143 -26.80 12.34 5.00
N TYR A 144 -25.61 12.83 5.31
CA TYR A 144 -25.39 13.77 6.41
C TYR A 144 -24.16 14.65 6.18
N ILE A 145 -24.10 15.75 6.91
CA ILE A 145 -22.96 16.68 6.96
C ILE A 145 -22.60 16.92 8.43
N ILE A 146 -21.33 16.72 8.78
CA ILE A 146 -20.77 17.09 10.09
C ILE A 146 -20.23 18.52 10.00
N VAL A 147 -20.68 19.37 10.92
CA VAL A 147 -20.43 20.81 10.93
C VAL A 147 -19.74 21.22 12.24
N ASP A 148 -18.62 21.94 12.12
CA ASP A 148 -18.00 22.67 13.22
C ASP A 148 -18.41 24.14 13.16
N THR A 149 -19.17 24.58 14.17
CA THR A 149 -19.67 25.96 14.28
C THR A 149 -18.66 26.92 14.93
N HIS A 150 -17.54 26.42 15.44
CA HIS A 150 -16.50 27.22 16.09
C HIS A 150 -15.11 26.87 15.54
N PRO A 151 -14.87 27.03 14.22
CA PRO A 151 -13.62 26.58 13.58
C PRO A 151 -12.40 27.47 13.89
N GLY A 152 -12.55 28.51 14.70
CA GLY A 152 -11.49 29.47 15.02
C GLY A 152 -11.09 30.39 13.84
N ARG A 153 -11.99 30.59 12.86
CA ARG A 153 -11.71 31.32 11.60
C ARG A 153 -12.46 32.66 11.44
N GLY A 154 -12.66 33.36 12.55
CA GLY A 154 -13.39 34.63 12.62
C GLY A 154 -14.91 34.44 12.73
N ASP A 155 -15.60 35.50 13.14
CA ASP A 155 -17.04 35.47 13.40
C ASP A 155 -17.86 35.17 12.13
N GLY A 156 -18.93 34.40 12.28
CA GLY A 156 -19.88 34.12 11.20
C GLY A 156 -19.40 33.14 10.12
N CYS A 157 -18.36 32.34 10.39
CA CYS A 157 -17.90 31.24 9.55
C CYS A 157 -18.03 29.89 10.26
N PHE A 158 -18.65 28.90 9.61
CA PHE A 158 -18.60 27.50 10.04
C PHE A 158 -17.77 26.65 9.09
N GLN A 159 -17.35 25.47 9.55
CA GLN A 159 -16.58 24.53 8.74
C GLN A 159 -17.35 23.23 8.52
N ILE A 160 -17.39 22.78 7.27
CA ILE A 160 -17.84 21.42 6.95
C ILE A 160 -16.67 20.46 7.18
N MET A 161 -16.83 19.53 8.11
CA MET A 161 -15.83 18.54 8.45
C MET A 161 -15.94 17.30 7.56
N LEU A 162 -17.16 16.83 7.32
CA LEU A 162 -17.43 15.65 6.52
C LEU A 162 -18.82 15.73 5.89
N GLY A 163 -18.95 15.46 4.60
CA GLY A 163 -20.23 15.30 3.91
C GLY A 163 -20.32 13.92 3.28
N VAL A 164 -21.42 13.20 3.51
CA VAL A 164 -21.62 11.81 3.07
C VAL A 164 -23.02 11.64 2.50
N THR A 165 -23.16 10.91 1.39
CA THR A 165 -24.46 10.56 0.79
C THR A 165 -24.45 9.12 0.31
N CYS A 166 -25.58 8.42 0.40
CA CYS A 166 -25.72 7.05 -0.09
C CYS A 166 -25.38 6.89 -1.58
N ALA A 167 -24.73 5.77 -1.92
CA ALA A 167 -24.39 5.41 -3.29
C ALA A 167 -25.66 4.97 -4.07
N GLY A 168 -25.79 5.38 -5.33
CA GLY A 168 -26.84 4.88 -6.25
C GLY A 168 -28.02 5.81 -6.50
N ILE A 169 -28.26 6.81 -5.65
CA ILE A 169 -29.12 7.95 -6.02
C ILE A 169 -28.19 8.94 -6.72
N ARG A 170 -28.37 9.19 -8.04
CA ARG A 170 -27.53 10.13 -8.83
C ARG A 170 -27.17 11.34 -7.96
N GLY A 171 -25.90 11.47 -7.54
CA GLY A 171 -25.49 12.30 -6.38
C GLY A 171 -26.01 13.74 -6.34
N LYS A 172 -26.49 14.29 -7.47
CA LYS A 172 -27.24 15.55 -7.53
C LYS A 172 -28.56 15.55 -6.74
N LEU A 173 -29.30 14.43 -6.68
CA LEU A 173 -30.64 14.37 -6.10
C LEU A 173 -30.66 14.41 -4.56
N THR A 174 -29.56 14.06 -3.88
CA THR A 174 -29.48 14.08 -2.41
C THR A 174 -28.47 15.11 -1.91
N ALA A 175 -27.29 15.23 -2.54
CA ALA A 175 -26.25 16.14 -2.05
C ALA A 175 -26.65 17.62 -2.20
N ILE A 176 -27.24 18.02 -3.32
CA ILE A 176 -27.63 19.43 -3.52
C ILE A 176 -28.71 19.86 -2.52
N PRO A 177 -29.83 19.12 -2.34
CA PRO A 177 -30.82 19.47 -1.32
C PRO A 177 -30.26 19.47 0.10
N LEU A 178 -29.42 18.49 0.44
CA LEU A 178 -28.79 18.40 1.77
C LEU A 178 -27.89 19.61 2.05
N TYR A 179 -27.05 20.00 1.09
CA TYR A 179 -26.18 21.17 1.25
C TYR A 179 -26.98 22.47 1.25
N ASN A 180 -27.94 22.67 0.33
CA ASN A 180 -28.76 23.88 0.31
C ASN A 180 -29.56 24.03 1.61
N GLY A 181 -30.20 22.96 2.09
CA GLY A 181 -30.93 22.97 3.35
C GLY A 181 -30.03 23.31 4.54
N LEU A 182 -28.78 22.82 4.55
CA LEU A 182 -27.80 23.23 5.56
C LEU A 182 -27.50 24.73 5.46
N LEU A 183 -27.25 25.26 4.26
CA LEU A 183 -26.91 26.67 4.07
C LEU A 183 -28.05 27.59 4.50
N GLU A 184 -29.29 27.25 4.16
CA GLU A 184 -30.48 27.96 4.61
C GLU A 184 -30.61 27.92 6.13
N TYR A 185 -30.49 26.73 6.72
CA TYR A 185 -30.55 26.54 8.17
C TYR A 185 -29.51 27.38 8.90
N MET A 186 -28.25 27.35 8.46
CA MET A 186 -27.13 28.04 9.10
C MET A 186 -27.18 29.57 8.89
N ALA A 187 -27.82 30.05 7.83
CA ALA A 187 -27.99 31.48 7.57
C ALA A 187 -29.01 32.15 8.52
N MET A 188 -29.91 31.36 9.13
CA MET A 188 -30.95 31.89 10.01
C MET A 188 -30.34 32.51 11.29
N PRO A 189 -30.78 33.71 11.71
CA PRO A 189 -30.25 34.38 12.91
C PRO A 189 -30.30 33.53 14.17
N GLU A 190 -31.37 32.76 14.36
CA GLU A 190 -31.59 31.84 15.48
C GLU A 190 -30.62 30.65 15.50
N ASN A 191 -30.02 30.32 14.36
CA ASN A 191 -29.06 29.22 14.19
C ASN A 191 -27.61 29.72 14.06
N GLY A 192 -27.37 30.99 14.40
CA GLY A 192 -26.04 31.62 14.43
C GLY A 192 -25.81 32.67 13.35
N GLY A 193 -26.69 32.80 12.35
CA GLY A 193 -26.61 33.85 11.35
C GLY A 193 -25.31 33.83 10.53
N PHE A 194 -24.83 32.63 10.18
CA PHE A 194 -23.56 32.47 9.48
C PHE A 194 -23.60 33.12 8.09
N THR A 195 -22.47 33.69 7.67
CA THR A 195 -22.36 34.42 6.40
C THR A 195 -21.53 33.68 5.37
N LYS A 196 -20.68 32.75 5.82
CA LYS A 196 -19.86 31.91 4.96
C LYS A 196 -19.63 30.53 5.59
N TYR A 197 -19.26 29.57 4.76
CA TYR A 197 -18.67 28.32 5.23
C TYR A 197 -17.37 28.02 4.51
N CYS A 198 -16.53 27.21 5.15
CA CYS A 198 -15.29 26.72 4.57
C CYS A 198 -15.13 25.20 4.73
N GLY A 199 -14.21 24.62 3.97
CA GLY A 199 -13.90 23.20 4.07
C GLY A 199 -12.72 22.80 3.20
N TYR A 200 -12.20 21.61 3.48
CA TYR A 200 -11.15 21.00 2.67
C TYR A 200 -11.76 19.94 1.76
N VAL A 201 -11.39 19.98 0.47
CA VAL A 201 -11.81 19.00 -0.53
C VAL A 201 -10.57 18.40 -1.17
N SER A 202 -10.49 17.08 -1.24
CA SER A 202 -9.41 16.40 -1.97
C SER A 202 -9.46 16.74 -3.46
N THR A 203 -8.29 17.01 -4.05
CA THR A 203 -8.16 17.25 -5.50
C THR A 203 -8.57 16.04 -6.35
N THR A 204 -8.59 14.83 -5.79
CA THR A 204 -9.03 13.62 -6.48
C THR A 204 -10.55 13.43 -6.45
N ASN A 205 -11.27 14.18 -5.60
CA ASN A 205 -12.73 14.09 -5.46
C ASN A 205 -13.47 15.06 -6.38
N THR A 206 -13.51 14.72 -7.68
CA THR A 206 -14.16 15.53 -8.71
C THR A 206 -15.65 15.79 -8.45
N ALA A 207 -16.36 14.83 -7.84
CA ALA A 207 -17.77 14.99 -7.49
C ALA A 207 -17.97 16.09 -6.43
N SER A 208 -17.16 16.09 -5.38
CA SER A 208 -17.19 17.13 -4.34
C SER A 208 -16.75 18.49 -4.89
N ILE A 209 -15.71 18.54 -5.73
CA ILE A 209 -15.27 19.79 -6.39
C ILE A 209 -16.41 20.38 -7.23
N ASN A 210 -17.08 19.55 -8.04
CA ASN A 210 -18.20 20.00 -8.87
C ASN A 210 -19.40 20.46 -8.02
N LEU A 211 -19.69 19.80 -6.91
CA LEU A 211 -20.73 20.22 -5.97
C LEU A 211 -20.42 21.59 -5.36
N HIS A 212 -19.20 21.78 -4.84
CA HIS A 212 -18.82 23.03 -4.20
C HIS A 212 -18.70 24.17 -5.22
N SER A 213 -18.15 23.90 -6.41
CA SER A 213 -18.16 24.87 -7.52
C SER A 213 -19.59 25.22 -7.92
N TYR A 214 -20.48 24.22 -8.02
CA TYR A 214 -21.90 24.45 -8.24
C TYR A 214 -22.43 25.39 -7.18
N LEU A 215 -22.18 25.17 -5.88
CA LEU A 215 -22.58 26.00 -4.73
C LEU A 215 -21.93 27.40 -4.67
N GLY A 216 -21.08 27.77 -5.63
CA GLY A 216 -20.43 29.08 -5.70
C GLY A 216 -19.10 29.15 -4.96
N GLY A 217 -18.48 28.01 -4.70
CA GLY A 217 -17.23 27.92 -3.95
C GLY A 217 -16.03 28.49 -4.70
N LYS A 218 -15.21 29.20 -3.94
CA LYS A 218 -13.94 29.77 -4.39
C LYS A 218 -12.82 29.01 -3.69
N VAL A 219 -11.85 28.55 -4.46
CA VAL A 219 -10.61 28.00 -3.90
C VAL A 219 -9.78 29.17 -3.41
N VAL A 220 -9.52 29.23 -2.11
CA VAL A 220 -8.77 30.33 -1.47
C VAL A 220 -7.39 29.88 -1.01
N GLY A 221 -7.09 28.58 -1.07
CA GLY A 221 -5.78 28.03 -0.74
C GLY A 221 -5.64 26.59 -1.21
N THR A 222 -4.40 26.12 -1.30
CA THR A 222 -4.07 24.73 -1.62
C THR A 222 -3.04 24.25 -0.62
N VAL A 223 -3.33 23.12 0.02
CA VAL A 223 -2.48 22.53 1.06
C VAL A 223 -2.10 21.12 0.62
N ASP A 224 -0.82 20.80 0.72
CA ASP A 224 -0.32 19.46 0.51
C ASP A 224 -0.20 18.74 1.85
N GLU A 225 -0.67 17.51 1.89
CA GLU A 225 -0.46 16.58 2.98
C GLU A 225 0.70 15.66 2.63
N TYR A 226 1.66 15.61 3.54
CA TYR A 226 2.77 14.67 3.53
C TYR A 226 2.57 13.72 4.70
N ILE A 227 2.73 12.42 4.46
CA ILE A 227 2.62 11.42 5.50
C ILE A 227 3.95 10.74 5.75
N TRP A 228 4.31 10.64 7.02
CA TRP A 228 5.36 9.81 7.54
C TRP A 228 4.72 8.71 8.37
N MET A 229 5.07 7.48 8.05
CA MET A 229 4.56 6.33 8.76
C MET A 229 5.70 5.83 9.64
N VAL A 230 5.45 5.66 10.95
CA VAL A 230 6.25 4.68 11.70
C VAL A 230 5.81 3.30 11.25
N GLU A 231 6.25 2.90 10.06
CA GLU A 231 6.28 1.50 9.71
C GLU A 231 7.62 0.96 10.17
N ASP A 232 7.60 -0.23 10.79
CA ASP A 232 8.79 -0.97 11.20
C ASP A 232 9.86 -0.74 10.13
N THR A 233 10.94 -0.05 10.47
CA THR A 233 11.94 0.45 9.51
C THR A 233 12.51 -0.66 8.62
N GLU A 234 12.39 -1.92 9.03
CA GLU A 234 12.71 -3.12 8.27
C GLU A 234 11.76 -3.44 7.09
N LYS A 235 10.49 -2.99 7.11
CA LYS A 235 9.50 -3.26 6.03
C LYS A 235 9.56 -2.26 4.87
N MET A 236 10.05 -1.04 5.11
CA MET A 236 10.05 0.04 4.11
C MET A 236 11.21 -0.06 3.11
N GLU A 237 12.40 -0.51 3.56
CA GLU A 237 13.51 -0.79 2.64
C GLU A 237 13.11 -1.86 1.63
N GLY A 238 12.51 -2.96 2.09
CA GLY A 238 12.10 -4.07 1.23
C GLY A 238 11.02 -3.72 0.18
N ASN A 239 9.97 -2.98 0.54
CA ASN A 239 8.91 -2.62 -0.42
C ASN A 239 9.37 -1.57 -1.46
N ASN A 240 10.24 -0.64 -1.07
CA ASN A 240 10.83 0.32 -2.01
C ASN A 240 11.78 -0.40 -2.99
N LEU A 241 12.57 -1.38 -2.50
CA LEU A 241 13.42 -2.22 -3.35
C LEU A 241 12.61 -2.99 -4.40
N ILE A 242 11.45 -3.56 -4.02
CA ILE A 242 10.56 -4.25 -4.96
C ILE A 242 10.07 -3.29 -6.05
N GLU A 243 9.56 -2.11 -5.68
CA GLU A 243 9.04 -1.13 -6.63
C GLU A 243 10.15 -0.65 -7.58
N CYS A 244 11.31 -0.25 -7.05
CA CYS A 244 12.46 0.19 -7.84
C CYS A 244 12.96 -0.88 -8.81
N LEU A 245 13.05 -2.15 -8.37
CA LEU A 245 13.46 -3.25 -9.23
C LEU A 245 12.45 -3.48 -10.36
N ILE A 246 11.15 -3.51 -10.03
CA ILE A 246 10.10 -3.75 -11.02
C ILE A 246 10.03 -2.61 -12.03
N ASP A 247 10.14 -1.36 -11.59
CA ASP A 247 10.13 -0.21 -12.50
C ASP A 247 11.29 -0.28 -13.50
N GLU A 248 12.50 -0.65 -13.07
CA GLU A 248 13.64 -0.83 -13.96
C GLU A 248 13.46 -2.03 -14.91
N ILE A 249 12.95 -3.17 -14.42
CA ILE A 249 12.62 -4.32 -15.27
C ILE A 249 11.59 -3.93 -16.33
N LEU A 250 10.54 -3.20 -15.96
CA LEU A 250 9.48 -2.78 -16.88
C LEU A 250 9.92 -1.67 -17.83
N HIS A 251 10.92 -0.88 -17.45
CA HIS A 251 11.58 0.06 -18.35
C HIS A 251 12.32 -0.69 -19.46
N ARG A 252 13.03 -1.78 -19.13
CA ARG A 252 13.82 -2.58 -20.09
C ARG A 252 13.00 -3.60 -20.89
N ILE A 253 11.99 -4.23 -20.28
CA ILE A 253 11.07 -5.15 -20.94
C ILE A 253 9.61 -4.73 -20.68
N PRO A 254 9.11 -3.67 -21.36
CA PRO A 254 7.73 -3.22 -21.20
C PRO A 254 6.68 -4.30 -21.49
N GLY A 255 7.02 -5.28 -22.35
CA GLY A 255 6.14 -6.40 -22.72
C GLY A 255 5.74 -7.31 -21.55
N GLN A 256 6.47 -7.30 -20.43
CA GLN A 256 6.12 -8.09 -19.25
C GLN A 256 5.19 -7.37 -18.27
N ALA A 257 4.83 -6.10 -18.52
CA ALA A 257 4.01 -5.31 -17.61
C ALA A 257 2.68 -5.99 -17.26
N PHE A 258 2.02 -6.62 -18.23
CA PHE A 258 0.77 -7.32 -17.98
C PHE A 258 0.95 -8.54 -17.07
N SER A 259 1.93 -9.41 -17.35
CA SER A 259 2.14 -10.63 -16.58
C SER A 259 2.63 -10.34 -15.17
N ILE A 260 3.60 -9.43 -15.02
CA ILE A 260 4.13 -9.04 -13.70
C ILE A 260 3.03 -8.42 -12.85
N ARG A 261 2.29 -7.43 -13.37
CA ARG A 261 1.20 -6.78 -12.61
C ARG A 261 0.09 -7.77 -12.26
N LYS A 262 -0.17 -8.76 -13.12
CA LYS A 262 -1.11 -9.84 -12.82
C LYS A 262 -0.61 -10.67 -11.63
N THR A 263 0.65 -11.12 -11.65
CA THR A 263 1.25 -11.86 -10.53
C THR A 263 1.20 -11.06 -9.24
N MET A 264 1.59 -9.78 -9.26
CA MET A 264 1.61 -8.91 -8.08
C MET A 264 0.23 -8.75 -7.42
N ARG A 265 -0.86 -8.78 -8.19
CA ARG A 265 -2.23 -8.72 -7.65
C ARG A 265 -2.63 -9.99 -6.91
N GLU A 266 -1.98 -11.11 -7.22
CA GLU A 266 -2.24 -12.41 -6.60
C GLU A 266 -1.28 -12.71 -5.44
N TRP A 267 -0.33 -11.82 -5.14
CA TRP A 267 0.55 -11.95 -3.99
C TRP A 267 -0.21 -11.82 -2.68
N THR A 268 0.08 -12.74 -1.77
CA THR A 268 -0.23 -12.61 -0.35
C THR A 268 0.70 -11.58 0.31
N ASN A 269 0.33 -11.12 1.51
CA ASN A 269 1.20 -10.24 2.28
C ASN A 269 2.50 -10.93 2.72
N ASP A 270 2.48 -12.24 2.93
CA ASP A 270 3.67 -13.03 3.27
C ASP A 270 4.64 -13.12 2.10
N GLU A 271 4.13 -13.40 0.89
CA GLU A 271 4.95 -13.44 -0.33
C GLU A 271 5.60 -12.10 -0.64
N LYS A 272 4.87 -10.99 -0.44
CA LYS A 272 5.45 -9.63 -0.56
C LYS A 272 6.58 -9.42 0.43
N LYS A 273 6.37 -9.81 1.70
CA LYS A 273 7.40 -9.69 2.74
C LYS A 273 8.63 -10.52 2.41
N ARG A 274 8.44 -11.74 1.93
CA ARG A 274 9.55 -12.64 1.58
C ARG A 274 10.29 -12.19 0.34
N PHE A 275 9.60 -11.62 -0.65
CA PHE A 275 10.28 -11.02 -1.78
C PHE A 275 11.15 -9.83 -1.34
N ALA A 276 10.63 -9.00 -0.44
CA ALA A 276 11.38 -7.90 0.15
C ALA A 276 12.63 -8.38 0.89
N GLN A 277 12.52 -9.46 1.68
CA GLN A 277 13.65 -10.08 2.38
C GLN A 277 14.67 -10.68 1.40
N GLU A 278 14.20 -11.34 0.35
CA GLU A 278 15.04 -11.89 -0.70
C GLU A 278 15.81 -10.77 -1.41
N LEU A 279 15.15 -9.68 -1.79
CA LEU A 279 15.82 -8.53 -2.40
C LEU A 279 16.80 -7.86 -1.45
N ALA A 280 16.46 -7.69 -0.17
CA ALA A 280 17.39 -7.15 0.81
C ALA A 280 18.68 -7.99 0.85
N TYR A 281 18.56 -9.32 0.97
CA TYR A 281 19.68 -10.25 0.92
C TYR A 281 20.51 -10.10 -0.37
N LEU A 282 19.87 -10.04 -1.52
CA LEU A 282 20.58 -9.89 -2.80
C LEU A 282 21.30 -8.54 -2.87
N THR A 283 20.68 -7.46 -2.42
CA THR A 283 21.25 -6.10 -2.49
C THR A 283 22.40 -5.85 -1.51
N GLU A 284 22.59 -6.69 -0.50
CA GLU A 284 23.81 -6.67 0.32
C GLU A 284 25.07 -7.05 -0.49
N LYS A 285 24.89 -7.72 -1.62
CA LYS A 285 25.98 -8.34 -2.38
C LYS A 285 26.08 -7.90 -3.83
N TYR A 286 24.94 -7.65 -4.43
CA TYR A 286 24.81 -7.36 -5.84
C TYR A 286 24.17 -6.00 -6.00
N SER A 287 24.66 -5.24 -6.97
CA SER A 287 24.00 -4.00 -7.34
C SER A 287 22.61 -4.28 -7.91
N GLN A 288 21.71 -3.31 -7.82
CA GLN A 288 20.39 -3.40 -8.44
C GLN A 288 20.50 -3.70 -9.95
N GLU A 289 21.50 -3.13 -10.63
CA GLU A 289 21.79 -3.40 -12.04
C GLU A 289 22.08 -4.88 -12.28
N GLU A 290 22.97 -5.50 -11.50
CA GLU A 290 23.30 -6.93 -11.64
C GLU A 290 22.08 -7.84 -11.41
N ILE A 291 21.20 -7.47 -10.47
CA ILE A 291 19.96 -8.22 -10.20
C ILE A 291 19.01 -8.11 -11.40
N VAL A 292 18.84 -6.91 -11.97
CA VAL A 292 18.05 -6.70 -13.18
C VAL A 292 18.64 -7.47 -14.36
N GLU A 293 19.95 -7.35 -14.61
CA GLU A 293 20.65 -8.10 -15.66
C GLU A 293 20.48 -9.60 -15.50
N GLY A 294 20.56 -10.12 -14.27
CA GLY A 294 20.25 -11.52 -13.96
C GLY A 294 18.83 -11.91 -14.36
N TYR A 295 17.83 -11.10 -14.00
CA TYR A 295 16.44 -11.34 -14.39
C TYR A 295 16.22 -11.32 -15.90
N LEU A 296 16.84 -10.36 -16.61
CA LEU A 296 16.80 -10.28 -18.08
C LEU A 296 17.45 -11.51 -18.71
N PHE A 297 18.62 -11.90 -18.22
CA PHE A 297 19.36 -13.08 -18.68
C PHE A 297 18.56 -14.36 -18.49
N TYR A 298 17.99 -14.57 -17.30
CA TYR A 298 17.14 -15.73 -17.01
C TYR A 298 15.91 -15.75 -17.92
N THR A 299 15.22 -14.61 -18.05
CA THR A 299 14.06 -14.47 -18.96
C THR A 299 14.43 -14.86 -20.39
N GLU A 300 15.51 -14.31 -20.92
CA GLU A 300 15.95 -14.58 -22.29
C GLU A 300 16.34 -16.04 -22.46
N SER A 301 17.04 -16.62 -21.49
CA SER A 301 17.48 -18.01 -21.48
C SER A 301 16.28 -18.96 -21.54
N VAL A 302 15.29 -18.78 -20.66
CA VAL A 302 14.07 -19.62 -20.66
C VAL A 302 13.29 -19.45 -21.95
N MET A 303 13.19 -18.24 -22.51
CA MET A 303 12.49 -18.00 -23.77
C MET A 303 13.21 -18.65 -24.97
N LYS A 304 14.55 -18.58 -25.02
CA LYS A 304 15.38 -19.23 -26.05
C LYS A 304 15.24 -20.74 -26.00
N GLU A 305 15.32 -21.35 -24.82
CA GLU A 305 15.19 -22.81 -24.67
C GLU A 305 13.75 -23.28 -24.91
N SER A 306 12.74 -22.53 -24.46
CA SER A 306 11.32 -22.82 -24.76
C SER A 306 11.05 -22.78 -26.27
N ARG A 307 11.63 -21.81 -26.97
CA ARG A 307 11.52 -21.71 -28.43
C ARG A 307 12.24 -22.87 -29.11
N TYR A 308 13.47 -23.18 -28.69
CA TYR A 308 14.24 -24.30 -29.25
C TYR A 308 13.48 -25.62 -29.12
N PHE A 309 12.98 -25.92 -27.92
CA PHE A 309 12.20 -27.13 -27.66
C PHE A 309 10.93 -27.19 -28.51
N LYS A 310 10.22 -26.06 -28.67
CA LYS A 310 9.03 -26.00 -29.52
C LYS A 310 9.35 -26.24 -31.00
N GLU A 311 10.49 -25.77 -31.47
CA GLU A 311 10.92 -25.89 -32.87
C GLU A 311 11.49 -27.28 -33.20
N HIS A 312 12.19 -27.93 -32.26
CA HIS A 312 12.93 -29.18 -32.51
C HIS A 312 12.28 -30.41 -31.84
N GLY A 313 11.41 -30.20 -30.85
CA GLY A 313 10.81 -31.28 -30.06
C GLY A 313 11.74 -31.93 -29.04
N ASP A 314 12.92 -31.35 -28.80
CA ASP A 314 13.95 -31.87 -27.90
C ASP A 314 14.72 -30.74 -27.20
N TYR A 315 15.43 -31.07 -26.12
CA TYR A 315 16.34 -30.15 -25.43
C TYR A 315 17.62 -29.95 -26.25
N ARG A 316 18.24 -28.76 -26.12
CA ARG A 316 19.45 -28.41 -26.87
C ARG A 316 20.68 -29.26 -26.52
N CYS A 317 20.81 -29.62 -25.25
CA CYS A 317 21.95 -30.36 -24.73
C CYS A 317 21.51 -31.79 -24.45
N HIS A 318 22.33 -32.76 -24.88
CA HIS A 318 22.06 -34.19 -24.79
C HIS A 318 23.02 -34.93 -23.85
N SER A 319 24.03 -34.25 -23.32
CA SER A 319 24.93 -34.80 -22.30
C SER A 319 25.23 -33.78 -21.20
N PHE A 320 25.73 -34.26 -20.06
CA PHE A 320 26.16 -33.38 -18.99
C PHE A 320 27.33 -32.48 -19.41
N GLU A 321 28.29 -32.98 -20.17
CA GLU A 321 29.41 -32.19 -20.67
C GLU A 321 28.93 -31.00 -21.51
N GLU A 322 27.86 -31.20 -22.29
CA GLU A 322 27.23 -30.13 -23.06
C GLU A 322 26.54 -29.10 -22.15
N VAL A 323 25.78 -29.54 -21.13
CA VAL A 323 25.12 -28.63 -20.18
C VAL A 323 26.14 -27.90 -19.31
N ASP A 324 27.20 -28.58 -18.87
CA ASP A 324 28.29 -28.02 -18.08
C ASP A 324 29.01 -26.93 -18.87
N ALA A 325 29.43 -27.23 -20.10
CA ALA A 325 30.03 -26.24 -20.98
C ALA A 325 29.08 -25.09 -21.35
N TYR A 326 27.77 -25.35 -21.43
CA TYR A 326 26.77 -24.34 -21.77
C TYR A 326 26.40 -23.43 -20.61
N ILE A 327 26.34 -23.95 -19.38
CA ILE A 327 25.81 -23.26 -18.21
C ILE A 327 26.73 -23.41 -17.00
N TYR A 328 26.95 -24.62 -16.48
CA TYR A 328 27.49 -24.79 -15.13
C TYR A 328 28.96 -24.40 -14.96
N ALA A 329 29.80 -24.57 -16.00
CA ALA A 329 31.22 -24.26 -15.97
C ALA A 329 31.53 -22.75 -16.00
N ASP A 330 30.56 -21.93 -16.42
CA ASP A 330 30.69 -20.47 -16.44
C ASP A 330 30.05 -19.88 -15.17
N ALA A 331 30.90 -19.55 -14.21
CA ALA A 331 30.46 -19.04 -12.91
C ALA A 331 29.65 -17.73 -13.01
N GLU A 332 30.01 -16.83 -13.94
CA GLU A 332 29.29 -15.58 -14.13
C GLU A 332 27.93 -15.84 -14.77
N ARG A 333 27.85 -16.72 -15.77
CA ARG A 333 26.58 -17.14 -16.36
C ARG A 333 25.67 -17.79 -15.31
N MET A 334 26.21 -18.67 -14.48
CA MET A 334 25.47 -19.29 -13.37
C MET A 334 24.99 -18.27 -12.35
N LYS A 335 25.81 -17.29 -12.00
CA LYS A 335 25.43 -16.19 -11.11
C LYS A 335 24.20 -15.45 -11.66
N HIS A 336 24.25 -14.99 -12.91
CA HIS A 336 23.13 -14.28 -13.53
C HIS A 336 21.86 -15.15 -13.61
N TYR A 337 22.01 -16.43 -13.95
CA TYR A 337 20.89 -17.37 -13.95
C TYR A 337 20.25 -17.49 -12.56
N MET A 338 21.05 -17.63 -11.50
CA MET A 338 20.55 -17.77 -10.13
C MET A 338 19.90 -16.49 -9.60
N LEU A 339 20.48 -15.32 -9.89
CA LEU A 339 19.87 -14.03 -9.56
C LEU A 339 18.51 -13.86 -10.25
N GLY A 340 18.45 -14.18 -11.54
CA GLY A 340 17.21 -14.09 -12.30
C GLY A 340 16.16 -15.09 -11.83
N LEU A 341 16.55 -16.31 -11.45
CA LEU A 341 15.67 -17.30 -10.86
C LEU A 341 15.06 -16.81 -9.54
N ALA A 342 15.87 -16.27 -8.63
CA ALA A 342 15.43 -15.75 -7.33
C ALA A 342 14.38 -14.62 -7.48
N VAL A 343 14.55 -13.74 -8.48
CA VAL A 343 13.56 -12.70 -8.78
C VAL A 343 12.33 -13.26 -9.51
N ALA A 344 12.54 -14.14 -10.49
CA ALA A 344 11.45 -14.73 -11.28
C ALA A 344 10.50 -15.58 -10.44
N GLU A 345 10.96 -16.18 -9.34
CA GLU A 345 10.13 -16.91 -8.40
C GLU A 345 8.91 -16.10 -7.92
N PHE A 346 9.10 -14.80 -7.68
CA PHE A 346 8.04 -13.92 -7.23
C PHE A 346 7.28 -13.25 -8.39
N LEU A 347 7.94 -12.98 -9.52
CA LEU A 347 7.35 -12.24 -10.64
C LEU A 347 6.57 -13.13 -11.63
N TRP A 348 6.92 -14.42 -11.75
CA TRP A 348 6.31 -15.34 -12.70
C TRP A 348 5.28 -16.22 -12.03
N MET A 349 4.01 -16.05 -12.40
CA MET A 349 2.89 -16.81 -11.85
C MET A 349 3.09 -18.34 -11.84
N THR A 350 3.72 -18.90 -12.89
CA THR A 350 3.98 -20.35 -12.95
C THR A 350 4.96 -20.79 -11.87
N VAL A 351 6.04 -20.03 -11.66
CA VAL A 351 7.06 -20.35 -10.66
C VAL A 351 6.51 -20.13 -9.25
N LEU A 352 5.76 -19.06 -9.03
CA LEU A 352 5.06 -18.80 -7.76
C LEU A 352 4.11 -19.95 -7.38
N LYS A 353 3.41 -20.54 -8.36
CA LYS A 353 2.55 -21.72 -8.11
C LYS A 353 3.33 -22.98 -7.76
N ILE A 354 4.51 -23.17 -8.37
CA ILE A 354 5.42 -24.27 -8.01
C ILE A 354 5.89 -24.09 -6.57
N HIS A 355 6.24 -22.86 -6.19
CA HIS A 355 6.64 -22.54 -4.82
C HIS A 355 5.51 -22.84 -3.82
N ARG A 356 4.30 -22.33 -4.04
CA ARG A 356 3.13 -22.63 -3.19
C ARG A 356 2.86 -24.13 -3.05
N PHE A 357 3.02 -24.88 -4.14
CA PHE A 357 2.88 -26.34 -4.10
C PHE A 357 3.98 -26.98 -3.23
N TYR A 358 5.23 -26.56 -3.40
CA TYR A 358 6.35 -27.03 -2.59
C TYR A 358 6.12 -26.75 -1.10
N GLU A 359 5.69 -25.54 -0.74
CA GLU A 359 5.40 -25.17 0.65
C GLU A 359 4.30 -26.02 1.27
N ALA A 360 3.19 -26.20 0.55
CA ALA A 360 2.10 -27.04 1.00
C ALA A 360 2.54 -28.50 1.17
N LEU A 361 3.42 -28.99 0.30
CA LEU A 361 3.98 -30.33 0.38
C LEU A 361 4.89 -30.47 1.61
N ILE A 362 5.93 -29.64 1.72
CA ILE A 362 7.00 -29.80 2.70
C ILE A 362 6.52 -29.63 4.14
N GLN A 363 5.48 -28.82 4.37
CA GLN A 363 4.82 -28.69 5.68
C GLN A 363 4.22 -30.01 6.19
N ASN A 364 3.86 -30.92 5.28
CA ASN A 364 3.17 -32.18 5.59
C ASN A 364 4.10 -33.41 5.55
N VAL A 365 5.39 -33.23 5.25
CA VAL A 365 6.37 -34.32 5.18
C VAL A 365 7.35 -34.21 6.36
N SER A 366 7.74 -35.34 6.93
CA SER A 366 8.75 -35.45 7.99
C SER A 366 9.48 -36.79 7.85
N GLY A 367 10.69 -36.90 8.35
CA GLY A 367 11.44 -38.15 8.28
C GLY A 367 12.85 -38.05 8.86
N GLU A 368 13.65 -39.09 8.69
CA GLU A 368 15.04 -39.08 9.18
C GLU A 368 15.94 -38.20 8.31
N ARG A 369 15.76 -38.21 6.98
CA ARG A 369 16.64 -37.52 6.03
C ARG A 369 15.89 -36.72 4.98
N TYR A 370 16.35 -35.52 4.72
CA TYR A 370 15.95 -34.66 3.61
C TYR A 370 17.14 -34.51 2.64
N LEU A 371 16.96 -34.85 1.37
CA LEU A 371 17.95 -34.63 0.32
C LEU A 371 17.37 -33.69 -0.73
N GLU A 372 18.02 -32.56 -0.98
CA GLU A 372 17.69 -31.66 -2.08
C GLU A 372 18.72 -31.80 -3.20
N ILE A 373 18.23 -32.11 -4.40
CA ILE A 373 19.04 -32.18 -5.61
C ILE A 373 18.78 -30.89 -6.40
N GLY A 374 19.83 -30.11 -6.63
CA GLY A 374 19.73 -28.81 -7.28
C GLY A 374 19.14 -27.73 -6.39
N PRO A 375 19.74 -27.41 -5.22
CA PRO A 375 19.25 -26.36 -4.33
C PRO A 375 19.32 -24.95 -4.93
N GLY A 376 20.07 -24.75 -6.02
CA GLY A 376 20.15 -23.47 -6.72
C GLY A 376 20.70 -22.36 -5.82
N HIS A 377 19.90 -21.32 -5.59
CA HIS A 377 20.26 -20.23 -4.67
C HIS A 377 19.95 -20.54 -3.19
N GLY A 378 19.35 -21.70 -2.89
CA GLY A 378 19.24 -22.25 -1.54
C GLY A 378 17.96 -21.94 -0.77
N LYS A 379 17.01 -21.24 -1.38
CA LYS A 379 15.78 -20.81 -0.71
C LYS A 379 14.88 -21.98 -0.27
N TYR A 380 14.65 -22.97 -1.14
CA TYR A 380 13.78 -24.10 -0.81
C TYR A 380 14.43 -24.99 0.25
N PHE A 381 15.73 -25.28 0.10
CA PHE A 381 16.51 -25.95 1.13
C PHE A 381 16.38 -25.29 2.50
N PHE A 382 16.49 -23.95 2.54
CA PHE A 382 16.33 -23.17 3.77
C PHE A 382 14.92 -23.30 4.35
N GLU A 383 13.87 -23.22 3.53
CA GLU A 383 12.49 -23.36 3.98
C GLU A 383 12.20 -24.75 4.57
N ALA A 384 12.67 -25.83 3.93
CA ALA A 384 12.60 -27.18 4.49
C ALA A 384 13.36 -27.29 5.81
N TYR A 385 14.55 -26.67 5.89
CA TYR A 385 15.36 -26.66 7.08
C TYR A 385 14.67 -25.92 8.23
N GLN A 386 14.06 -24.76 7.99
CA GLN A 386 13.38 -23.98 9.04
C GLN A 386 12.25 -24.74 9.74
N LEU A 387 11.58 -25.65 9.03
CA LEU A 387 10.52 -26.46 9.60
C LEU A 387 11.03 -27.49 10.62
N GLN A 388 12.32 -27.84 10.59
CA GLN A 388 12.97 -28.79 11.52
C GLN A 388 12.21 -30.12 11.64
N ARG A 389 11.67 -30.60 10.51
CA ARG A 389 10.87 -31.84 10.41
C ARG A 389 11.70 -33.07 10.05
N PHE A 390 13.00 -32.88 9.82
CA PHE A 390 13.94 -33.95 9.50
C PHE A 390 15.14 -33.95 10.45
N ALA A 391 15.71 -35.13 10.71
CA ALA A 391 16.88 -35.25 11.57
C ALA A 391 18.18 -34.85 10.87
N GLN A 392 18.26 -35.05 9.54
CA GLN A 392 19.40 -34.71 8.70
C GLN A 392 18.94 -34.05 7.39
N TYR A 393 19.72 -33.08 6.92
CA TYR A 393 19.49 -32.34 5.67
C TYR A 393 20.75 -32.39 4.81
N ASP A 394 20.64 -32.79 3.55
CA ASP A 394 21.75 -32.86 2.62
C ASP A 394 21.38 -32.11 1.33
N ALA A 395 22.27 -31.27 0.83
CA ALA A 395 22.11 -30.55 -0.44
C ALA A 395 23.21 -30.96 -1.42
N VAL A 396 22.82 -31.35 -2.64
CA VAL A 396 23.74 -31.71 -3.72
C VAL A 396 23.42 -30.91 -4.98
N ASP A 397 24.44 -30.32 -5.59
CA ASP A 397 24.36 -29.65 -6.88
C ASP A 397 25.57 -30.03 -7.73
N VAL A 398 25.42 -29.94 -9.05
CA VAL A 398 26.53 -30.10 -10.00
C VAL A 398 27.30 -28.79 -10.20
N SER A 399 26.66 -27.64 -9.90
CA SER A 399 27.28 -26.32 -9.98
C SER A 399 27.94 -25.92 -8.66
N GLU A 400 29.25 -25.67 -8.72
CA GLU A 400 30.00 -25.11 -7.60
C GLU A 400 29.46 -23.74 -7.18
N THR A 401 28.99 -22.93 -8.15
CA THR A 401 28.36 -21.63 -7.89
C THR A 401 27.06 -21.76 -7.11
N ALA A 402 26.17 -22.70 -7.48
CA ALA A 402 24.92 -22.94 -6.76
C ALA A 402 25.17 -23.41 -5.32
N ILE A 403 26.14 -24.31 -5.12
CA ILE A 403 26.54 -24.75 -3.76
C ILE A 403 27.05 -23.57 -2.93
N ALA A 404 27.88 -22.70 -3.52
CA ALA A 404 28.41 -21.53 -2.83
C ALA A 404 27.29 -20.54 -2.45
N MET A 405 26.34 -20.29 -3.34
CA MET A 405 25.19 -19.43 -3.06
C MET A 405 24.27 -20.03 -1.99
N THR A 406 23.96 -21.32 -2.08
CA THR A 406 23.15 -22.02 -1.07
C THR A 406 23.79 -21.97 0.31
N LYS A 407 25.11 -22.21 0.40
CA LYS A 407 25.87 -22.10 1.67
C LYS A 407 25.74 -20.73 2.30
N ASP A 408 26.00 -19.69 1.52
CA ASP A 408 25.94 -18.33 2.01
C ASP A 408 24.51 -17.92 2.43
N TYR A 409 23.50 -18.30 1.64
CA TYR A 409 22.09 -18.08 1.96
C TYR A 409 21.76 -18.67 3.35
N MET A 410 22.12 -19.93 3.55
CA MET A 410 21.89 -20.64 4.82
C MET A 410 22.62 -19.99 5.99
N GLU A 411 23.90 -19.61 5.84
CA GLU A 411 24.68 -18.99 6.91
C GLU A 411 24.07 -17.68 7.39
N ARG A 412 23.61 -16.83 6.48
CA ARG A 412 23.06 -15.51 6.81
C ARG A 412 21.68 -15.61 7.45
N TYR A 413 20.79 -16.41 6.89
CA TYR A 413 19.44 -16.53 7.42
C TYR A 413 19.38 -17.28 8.77
N ILE A 414 20.33 -18.18 9.03
CA ILE A 414 20.50 -18.79 10.36
C ILE A 414 21.05 -17.78 11.37
N ALA A 415 22.02 -16.94 10.98
CA ALA A 415 22.59 -15.91 11.85
C ALA A 415 21.56 -14.85 12.28
N GLN A 416 20.58 -14.54 11.43
CA GLN A 416 19.53 -13.56 11.72
C GLN A 416 18.36 -14.13 12.54
N ASN A 417 18.04 -15.43 12.43
CA ASN A 417 16.87 -16.02 13.10
C ASN A 417 17.19 -16.79 14.39
N ILE A 418 18.46 -17.11 14.68
CA ILE A 418 18.87 -17.76 15.93
C ILE A 418 19.77 -16.78 16.68
N GLY A 419 19.16 -15.97 17.55
CA GLY A 419 19.80 -14.86 18.24
C GLY A 419 21.23 -15.15 18.70
N GLY A 420 22.17 -14.34 18.19
CA GLY A 420 23.47 -14.05 18.80
C GLY A 420 24.21 -15.24 19.40
N GLY A 421 24.51 -16.27 18.61
CA GLY A 421 25.36 -17.36 19.05
C GLY A 421 25.82 -18.18 17.86
N GLY A 422 27.01 -17.90 17.35
CA GLY A 422 27.60 -18.54 16.17
C GLY A 422 27.68 -20.06 16.27
N LYS A 423 26.60 -20.76 15.89
CA LYS A 423 26.65 -22.17 15.50
C LYS A 423 27.02 -22.24 14.03
N LYS A 424 28.27 -22.62 13.75
CA LYS A 424 28.70 -22.98 12.40
C LYS A 424 27.81 -24.12 11.89
N LEU A 425 27.38 -24.02 10.63
CA LEU A 425 26.67 -25.08 9.93
C LEU A 425 27.50 -26.39 9.98
N PRO A 426 26.88 -27.55 10.26
CA PRO A 426 27.57 -28.82 10.19
C PRO A 426 28.22 -29.03 8.82
N SER A 427 29.49 -29.44 8.78
CA SER A 427 30.24 -29.64 7.55
C SER A 427 29.68 -30.74 6.63
N HIS A 428 28.82 -31.62 7.16
CA HIS A 428 28.21 -32.72 6.41
C HIS A 428 27.02 -32.30 5.54
N LEU A 429 26.51 -31.05 5.67
CA LEU A 429 25.38 -30.56 4.88
C LEU A 429 25.69 -30.40 3.38
N TRP A 430 26.98 -30.47 3.01
CA TRP A 430 27.47 -29.96 1.73
C TRP A 430 28.29 -31.00 0.99
N GLY A 431 27.78 -31.45 -0.17
CA GLY A 431 28.54 -32.25 -1.13
C GLY A 431 28.58 -31.56 -2.49
N CYS A 432 29.78 -31.26 -3.00
CA CYS A 432 30.00 -31.07 -4.42
C CYS A 432 30.49 -32.40 -4.97
N ASN A 433 29.65 -33.13 -5.69
CA ASN A 433 30.02 -34.43 -6.19
C ASN A 433 29.71 -34.51 -7.68
N LYS A 434 30.75 -34.30 -8.51
CA LYS A 434 30.69 -34.51 -9.97
C LYS A 434 30.43 -35.98 -10.35
N ALA A 435 30.26 -36.86 -9.36
CA ALA A 435 30.04 -38.30 -9.52
C ALA A 435 28.55 -38.71 -9.59
N PHE A 436 27.60 -37.77 -9.54
CA PHE A 436 26.16 -38.06 -9.64
C PHE A 436 25.57 -37.90 -11.05
N VAL A 437 26.43 -37.79 -12.06
CA VAL A 437 26.03 -37.78 -13.47
C VAL A 437 26.18 -39.17 -14.07
#